data_AF-A0AAP8MFG7-F1
#
_entry.id   AF-A0AAP8MFG7-F1
#
_cell.length_a   1.000
_cell.length_b   1.000
_cell.length_c   1.000
_cell.angle_alpha   90.00
_cell.angle_beta   90.00
_cell.angle_gamma   90.00
#
_symmetry.space_group_name_H-M   'P 1'
#
loop_
_entity.id
_entity.type
_entity.pdbx_description
1 polymer ?
#
loop_
_entity_poly.entity_id
_entity_poly.type
_entity_poly.pdbx_seq_one_letter_code
_entity_poly.pdbx_strand_id
1 'polypeptide(L)'
;MADDDSKLSTTALAKKLDIPVQQLFATLRDYGWIRRSGDAWTLLPKGEFEGGSYQNSRRYGRYIVWPQTLDHHPLLAAIESNQRITAASMRRYYPRLHARQINRALAEIGLQHHSILGWELTELGKSLGGKQEESESSGAYYVTWPHEIIDHAVIHRELTRQSDQIPTAEPADAGAEPDLFASPAESVSCVGVDGHQLDTPLQMRVCNWLYLAQLAHAFKRALPTEELITADFYIPAGNVYIDCWDSDISAGEISQRLRKRELYRELGLHSLEVNAADAERLDEVLGRGLLALGIRC
;
A
#
# COMPACT_ATOMS: atom_id res chain seq x y z
N MET A 1 20.41 -25.50 -33.76
CA MET A 1 19.19 -26.05 -33.14
C MET A 1 18.90 -25.16 -31.96
N ALA A 2 18.02 -24.18 -32.13
CA ALA A 2 17.72 -23.18 -31.11
C ALA A 2 16.55 -23.66 -30.26
N ASP A 3 16.77 -23.57 -28.96
CA ASP A 3 15.99 -24.05 -27.82
C ASP A 3 14.46 -23.85 -27.96
N ASP A 4 13.71 -24.95 -28.15
CA ASP A 4 12.24 -24.94 -28.28
C ASP A 4 11.54 -24.86 -26.91
N ASP A 5 12.31 -24.79 -25.81
CA ASP A 5 11.83 -24.81 -24.43
C ASP A 5 11.51 -23.41 -23.84
N SER A 6 11.66 -22.35 -24.64
CA SER A 6 11.51 -20.95 -24.17
C SER A 6 10.25 -20.24 -24.68
N LYS A 7 9.27 -20.96 -25.24
CA LYS A 7 8.04 -20.35 -25.79
C LYS A 7 6.86 -20.42 -24.83
N LEU A 8 6.13 -19.32 -24.70
CA LEU A 8 4.96 -19.20 -23.82
C LEU A 8 3.68 -19.06 -24.64
N SER A 9 2.59 -19.70 -24.19
CA SER A 9 1.26 -19.41 -24.76
C SER A 9 0.86 -17.96 -24.49
N THR A 10 -0.03 -17.37 -25.28
CA THR A 10 -0.53 -16.01 -25.02
C THR A 10 -1.09 -15.85 -23.59
N THR A 11 -1.73 -16.89 -23.05
CA THR A 11 -2.22 -16.89 -21.66
C THR A 11 -1.10 -16.96 -20.62
N ALA A 12 -0.03 -17.72 -20.88
CA ALA A 12 1.13 -17.79 -20.01
C ALA A 12 1.96 -16.49 -20.08
N LEU A 13 2.07 -15.89 -21.27
CA LEU A 13 2.71 -14.60 -21.48
C LEU A 13 1.95 -13.48 -20.74
N ALA A 14 0.61 -13.45 -20.85
CA ALA A 14 -0.22 -12.51 -20.09
C ALA A 14 0.01 -12.63 -18.57
N LYS A 15 0.11 -13.86 -18.05
CA LYS A 15 0.43 -14.10 -16.64
C LYS A 15 1.84 -13.67 -16.27
N LYS A 16 2.83 -13.91 -17.13
CA LYS A 16 4.23 -13.48 -16.90
C LYS A 16 4.33 -11.96 -16.80
N LEU A 17 3.56 -11.26 -17.63
CA LEU A 17 3.54 -9.79 -17.71
C LEU A 17 2.53 -9.13 -16.75
N ASP A 18 1.75 -9.92 -15.99
CA ASP A 18 0.66 -9.42 -15.13
C ASP A 18 -0.35 -8.52 -15.86
N ILE A 19 -0.58 -8.82 -17.15
CA ILE A 19 -1.56 -8.14 -17.99
C ILE A 19 -2.83 -8.99 -18.03
N PRO A 20 -4.04 -8.41 -17.88
CA PRO A 20 -5.29 -9.13 -18.11
C PRO A 20 -5.26 -9.86 -19.45
N VAL A 21 -5.53 -11.16 -19.44
CA VAL A 21 -5.46 -12.02 -20.65
C VAL A 21 -6.23 -11.41 -21.81
N GLN A 22 -7.44 -10.90 -21.55
CA GLN A 22 -8.27 -10.26 -22.56
C GLN A 22 -7.62 -9.01 -23.18
N GLN A 23 -6.92 -8.21 -22.38
CA GLN A 23 -6.21 -7.01 -22.83
C GLN A 23 -5.05 -7.39 -23.74
N LEU A 24 -4.25 -8.42 -23.40
CA LEU A 24 -3.18 -8.88 -24.27
C LEU A 24 -3.73 -9.39 -25.61
N PHE A 25 -4.81 -10.17 -25.61
CA PHE A 25 -5.46 -10.61 -26.85
C PHE A 25 -6.02 -9.45 -27.68
N ALA A 26 -6.59 -8.43 -27.04
CA ALA A 26 -7.07 -7.23 -27.71
C ALA A 26 -5.91 -6.48 -28.38
N THR A 27 -4.81 -6.24 -27.66
CA THR A 27 -3.65 -5.52 -28.22
C THR A 27 -3.01 -6.28 -29.37
N LEU A 28 -2.79 -7.59 -29.23
CA LEU A 28 -2.24 -8.41 -30.31
C LEU A 28 -3.14 -8.40 -31.56
N ARG A 29 -4.46 -8.33 -31.37
CA ARG A 29 -5.42 -8.18 -32.46
C ARG A 29 -5.33 -6.79 -33.10
N ASP A 30 -5.31 -5.74 -32.29
CA ASP A 30 -5.34 -4.34 -32.76
C ASP A 30 -4.07 -3.96 -33.51
N TYR A 31 -2.93 -4.54 -33.12
CA TYR A 31 -1.65 -4.42 -33.86
C TYR A 31 -1.54 -5.35 -35.08
N GLY A 32 -2.54 -6.19 -35.31
CA GLY A 32 -2.65 -7.08 -36.47
C GLY A 32 -1.74 -8.30 -36.41
N TRP A 33 -1.37 -8.77 -35.21
CA TRP A 33 -0.56 -9.98 -35.04
C TRP A 33 -1.41 -11.24 -35.04
N ILE A 34 -2.64 -11.14 -34.50
CA ILE A 34 -3.62 -12.21 -34.50
C ILE A 34 -4.97 -11.70 -35.00
N ARG A 35 -5.81 -12.62 -35.48
CA ARG A 35 -7.19 -12.36 -35.88
C ARG A 35 -8.09 -13.45 -35.33
N ARG A 36 -9.33 -13.11 -35.01
CA ARG A 36 -10.34 -14.11 -34.68
C ARG A 36 -11.00 -14.63 -35.96
N SER A 37 -10.94 -15.94 -36.20
CA SER A 37 -11.57 -16.61 -37.33
C SER A 37 -12.51 -17.69 -36.79
N GLY A 38 -13.79 -17.35 -36.66
CA GLY A 38 -14.77 -18.18 -35.96
C GLY A 38 -14.45 -18.30 -34.46
N ASP A 39 -14.33 -19.53 -33.97
CA ASP A 39 -14.04 -19.83 -32.57
C ASP A 39 -12.54 -19.90 -32.22
N ALA A 40 -11.65 -19.71 -33.20
CA ALA A 40 -10.20 -19.81 -33.00
C ALA A 40 -9.45 -18.51 -33.31
N TRP A 41 -8.33 -18.31 -32.62
CA TRP A 41 -7.36 -17.27 -32.93
C TRP A 41 -6.37 -17.76 -33.98
N THR A 42 -6.25 -17.01 -35.07
CA THR A 42 -5.30 -17.25 -36.15
C THR A 42 -4.18 -16.24 -36.11
N LEU A 43 -2.94 -16.72 -36.13
CA LEU A 43 -1.73 -15.93 -36.30
C LEU A 43 -1.67 -15.34 -37.70
N LEU A 44 -1.33 -14.05 -37.80
CA LEU A 44 -1.15 -13.32 -39.05
C LEU A 44 0.34 -13.21 -39.41
N PRO A 45 0.70 -12.88 -40.67
CA PRO A 45 2.10 -12.76 -41.09
C PRO A 45 2.94 -11.79 -40.24
N LYS A 46 2.32 -10.71 -39.74
CA LYS A 46 2.98 -9.78 -38.83
C LYS A 46 3.27 -10.40 -37.46
N GLY A 47 2.40 -11.26 -36.95
CA GLY A 47 2.64 -12.02 -35.72
C GLY A 47 3.70 -13.11 -35.89
N GLU A 48 3.78 -13.73 -37.06
CA GLU A 48 4.88 -14.67 -37.39
C GLU A 48 6.23 -13.97 -37.47
N PHE A 49 6.27 -12.77 -38.05
CA PHE A 49 7.47 -11.93 -38.11
C PHE A 49 8.03 -11.62 -36.72
N GLU A 50 7.15 -11.37 -35.74
CA GLU A 50 7.48 -11.07 -34.35
C GLU A 50 7.76 -12.35 -33.52
N GLY A 51 7.93 -13.49 -34.19
CA GLY A 51 8.32 -14.76 -33.57
C GLY A 51 7.16 -15.64 -33.09
N GLY A 52 5.91 -15.24 -33.35
CA GLY A 52 4.74 -16.06 -33.08
C GLY A 52 4.78 -17.38 -33.86
N SER A 53 4.40 -18.48 -33.23
CA SER A 53 4.30 -19.79 -33.90
C SER A 53 3.15 -20.60 -33.32
N TYR A 54 2.82 -21.73 -33.97
CA TYR A 54 1.80 -22.64 -33.47
C TYR A 54 2.42 -23.80 -32.71
N GLN A 55 1.79 -24.17 -31.59
CA GLN A 55 2.08 -25.39 -30.86
C GLN A 55 0.82 -26.26 -30.77
N ASN A 56 0.99 -27.57 -30.86
CA ASN A 56 -0.11 -28.53 -30.78
C ASN A 56 -0.07 -29.24 -29.43
N SER A 57 -1.19 -29.24 -28.71
CA SER A 57 -1.37 -30.02 -27.49
C SER A 57 -2.49 -31.04 -27.66
N ARG A 58 -2.28 -32.25 -27.11
CA ARG A 58 -3.30 -33.30 -27.05
C ARG A 58 -4.55 -32.88 -26.26
N ARG A 59 -4.41 -31.93 -25.32
CA ARG A 59 -5.50 -31.48 -24.43
C ARG A 59 -6.21 -30.22 -24.92
N TYR A 60 -5.49 -29.32 -25.59
CA TYR A 60 -5.99 -27.98 -25.92
C TYR A 60 -6.03 -27.67 -27.42
N GLY A 61 -5.65 -28.63 -28.27
CA GLY A 61 -5.57 -28.43 -29.71
C GLY A 61 -4.41 -27.52 -30.12
N ARG A 62 -4.55 -26.87 -31.28
CA ARG A 62 -3.55 -25.95 -31.84
C ARG A 62 -3.72 -24.55 -31.24
N TYR A 63 -2.66 -23.98 -30.66
CA TYR A 63 -2.66 -22.63 -30.09
C TYR A 63 -1.39 -21.87 -30.46
N ILE A 64 -1.43 -20.55 -30.26
CA ILE A 64 -0.34 -19.63 -30.58
C ILE A 64 0.62 -19.54 -29.37
N VAL A 65 1.91 -19.61 -29.64
CA VAL A 65 2.99 -19.42 -28.69
C VAL A 65 3.94 -18.32 -29.16
N TRP A 66 4.56 -17.64 -28.20
CA TRP A 66 5.43 -16.50 -28.38
C TRP A 66 6.79 -16.75 -27.72
N PRO A 67 7.87 -16.19 -28.26
CA PRO A 67 9.17 -16.26 -27.60
C PRO A 67 9.13 -15.48 -26.28
N GLN A 68 9.89 -15.94 -25.28
CA GLN A 68 9.96 -15.24 -23.99
C GLN A 68 10.48 -13.81 -24.12
N THR A 69 11.39 -13.54 -25.07
CA THR A 69 11.98 -12.22 -25.34
C THR A 69 10.97 -11.16 -25.79
N LEU A 70 9.73 -11.57 -26.09
CA LEU A 70 8.66 -10.66 -26.45
C LEU A 70 8.29 -9.73 -25.29
N ASP A 71 8.59 -10.10 -24.05
CA ASP A 71 8.41 -9.26 -22.85
C ASP A 71 9.08 -7.88 -22.96
N HIS A 72 10.21 -7.77 -23.68
CA HIS A 72 10.90 -6.49 -23.90
C HIS A 72 10.42 -5.74 -25.16
N HIS A 73 9.41 -6.24 -25.87
CA HIS A 73 8.99 -5.64 -27.13
C HIS A 73 8.26 -4.30 -26.89
N PRO A 74 8.52 -3.23 -27.69
CA PRO A 74 7.93 -1.90 -27.49
C PRO A 74 6.40 -1.88 -27.43
N LEU A 75 5.74 -2.80 -28.15
CA LEU A 75 4.29 -3.00 -28.08
C LEU A 75 3.83 -3.40 -26.67
N LEU A 76 4.56 -4.28 -25.98
CA LEU A 76 4.21 -4.71 -24.63
C LEU A 76 4.56 -3.63 -23.61
N ALA A 77 5.66 -2.91 -23.80
CA ALA A 77 5.97 -1.70 -23.00
C ALA A 77 4.88 -0.63 -23.13
N ALA A 78 4.28 -0.46 -24.32
CA ALA A 78 3.14 0.43 -24.53
C ALA A 78 1.83 -0.09 -23.89
N ILE A 79 1.71 -1.40 -23.64
CA ILE A 79 0.59 -1.96 -22.86
C ILE A 79 0.80 -1.69 -21.37
N GLU A 80 2.03 -1.86 -20.86
CA GLU A 80 2.38 -1.52 -19.47
C GLU A 80 2.18 -0.02 -19.20
N SER A 81 2.57 0.85 -20.14
CA SER A 81 2.30 2.30 -20.05
C SER A 81 0.79 2.63 -20.08
N ASN A 82 -0.02 1.84 -20.77
CA ASN A 82 -1.48 1.94 -20.71
C ASN A 82 -2.11 1.18 -19.53
N GLN A 83 -1.31 0.42 -18.76
CA GLN A 83 -1.80 -0.35 -17.64
C GLN A 83 -2.09 0.60 -16.50
N ARG A 84 -3.34 0.56 -16.05
CA ARG A 84 -3.75 1.32 -14.88
C ARG A 84 -3.61 0.45 -13.65
N ILE A 85 -3.01 1.01 -12.60
CA ILE A 85 -2.78 0.35 -11.34
C ILE A 85 -3.65 0.98 -10.25
N THR A 86 -4.06 0.15 -9.29
CA THR A 86 -4.77 0.61 -8.08
C THR A 86 -3.78 0.73 -6.92
N ALA A 87 -4.19 1.36 -5.82
CA ALA A 87 -3.43 1.31 -4.57
C ALA A 87 -3.14 -0.13 -4.08
N ALA A 88 -4.01 -1.10 -4.40
CA ALA A 88 -3.76 -2.51 -4.08
C ALA A 88 -2.63 -3.09 -4.94
N SER A 89 -2.57 -2.74 -6.23
CA SER A 89 -1.49 -3.14 -7.15
C SER A 89 -0.16 -2.47 -6.79
N MET A 90 -0.19 -1.22 -6.29
CA MET A 90 1.00 -0.48 -5.86
C MET A 90 1.76 -1.17 -4.72
N ARG A 91 1.12 -2.06 -3.95
CA ARG A 91 1.77 -2.84 -2.89
C ARG A 91 2.94 -3.69 -3.38
N ARG A 92 2.98 -4.04 -4.67
CA ARG A 92 4.13 -4.75 -5.26
C ARG A 92 5.42 -3.94 -5.15
N TYR A 93 5.30 -2.61 -5.25
CA TYR A 93 6.43 -1.67 -5.16
C TYR A 93 6.67 -1.21 -3.72
N TYR A 94 5.62 -1.19 -2.90
CA TYR A 94 5.66 -0.80 -1.49
C TYR A 94 5.14 -1.94 -0.60
N PRO A 95 5.90 -3.05 -0.45
CA PRO A 95 5.40 -4.28 0.19
C PRO A 95 5.06 -4.10 1.67
N ARG A 96 5.65 -3.10 2.33
CA ARG A 96 5.40 -2.76 3.74
C ARG A 96 4.11 -1.95 3.94
N LEU A 97 3.49 -1.47 2.85
CA LEU A 97 2.26 -0.68 2.92
C LEU A 97 1.06 -1.51 2.48
N HIS A 98 -0.05 -1.37 3.21
CA HIS A 98 -1.35 -1.86 2.83
C HIS A 98 -2.05 -0.89 1.87
N ALA A 99 -3.00 -1.40 1.08
CA ALA A 99 -3.74 -0.60 0.11
C ALA A 99 -4.45 0.61 0.73
N ARG A 100 -4.95 0.48 1.97
CA ARG A 100 -5.57 1.57 2.71
C ARG A 100 -4.57 2.67 3.07
N GLN A 101 -3.37 2.29 3.53
CA GLN A 101 -2.29 3.25 3.83
C GLN A 101 -1.85 3.98 2.58
N ILE A 102 -1.66 3.26 1.46
CA ILE A 102 -1.32 3.88 0.17
C ILE A 102 -2.41 4.88 -0.24
N ASN A 103 -3.70 4.51 -0.14
CA ASN A 103 -4.77 5.42 -0.47
C ASN A 103 -4.79 6.68 0.42
N ARG A 104 -4.58 6.52 1.73
CA ARG A 104 -4.49 7.65 2.66
C ARG A 104 -3.27 8.54 2.37
N ALA A 105 -2.13 7.96 2.02
CA ALA A 105 -0.94 8.71 1.62
C ALA A 105 -1.15 9.51 0.32
N LEU A 106 -1.77 8.90 -0.70
CA LEU A 106 -2.14 9.61 -1.92
C LEU A 106 -3.15 10.74 -1.64
N ALA A 107 -4.02 10.55 -0.65
CA ALA A 107 -4.96 11.58 -0.24
C ALA A 107 -4.29 12.73 0.53
N GLU A 108 -3.30 12.42 1.35
CA GLU A 108 -2.48 13.39 2.07
C GLU A 108 -1.70 14.30 1.11
N ILE A 109 -1.15 13.74 0.02
CA ILE A 109 -0.52 14.50 -1.08
C ILE A 109 -1.55 15.35 -1.86
N GLY A 110 -2.85 15.11 -1.65
CA GLY A 110 -3.92 15.84 -2.31
C GLY A 110 -4.28 15.29 -3.69
N LEU A 111 -3.92 14.05 -4.00
CA LEU A 111 -4.25 13.41 -5.30
C LEU A 111 -5.66 12.82 -5.34
N GLN A 112 -6.19 12.45 -4.19
CA GLN A 112 -7.54 11.92 -4.01
C GLN A 112 -8.08 12.31 -2.63
N HIS A 113 -9.36 12.05 -2.38
CA HIS A 113 -9.95 12.22 -1.06
C HIS A 113 -11.02 11.15 -0.83
N HIS A 114 -11.36 10.88 0.43
CA HIS A 114 -12.38 9.89 0.79
C HIS A 114 -13.69 10.57 1.15
N SER A 115 -14.79 10.13 0.55
CA SER A 115 -16.14 10.59 0.85
C SER A 115 -17.07 9.41 1.17
N ILE A 116 -18.37 9.70 1.32
CA ILE A 116 -19.39 8.65 1.47
C ILE A 116 -19.52 7.74 0.24
N LEU A 117 -19.05 8.20 -0.92
CA LEU A 117 -19.11 7.47 -2.18
C LEU A 117 -17.85 6.61 -2.42
N GLY A 118 -16.79 6.78 -1.63
CA GLY A 118 -15.52 6.09 -1.80
C GLY A 118 -14.35 7.05 -2.04
N TRP A 119 -13.37 6.63 -2.84
CA TRP A 119 -12.23 7.48 -3.21
C TRP A 119 -12.55 8.30 -4.44
N GLU A 120 -12.46 9.62 -4.29
CA GLU A 120 -12.76 10.60 -5.33
C GLU A 120 -11.49 11.37 -5.72
N LEU A 121 -11.36 11.60 -7.03
CA LEU A 121 -10.16 12.18 -7.62
C LEU A 121 -10.17 13.72 -7.50
N THR A 122 -9.03 14.32 -7.12
CA THR A 122 -8.87 15.78 -7.10
C THR A 122 -8.41 16.31 -8.47
N GLU A 123 -8.39 17.63 -8.64
CA GLU A 123 -7.81 18.26 -9.85
C GLU A 123 -6.32 17.95 -10.01
N LEU A 124 -5.56 17.91 -8.89
CA LEU A 124 -4.16 17.51 -8.91
C LEU A 124 -4.03 16.03 -9.35
N GLY A 125 -4.86 15.14 -8.82
CA GLY A 125 -4.90 13.74 -9.24
C GLY A 125 -5.22 13.57 -10.73
N LYS A 126 -6.17 14.34 -11.26
CA LYS A 126 -6.46 14.38 -12.70
C LYS A 126 -5.26 14.82 -13.52
N SER A 127 -4.53 15.83 -13.06
CA SER A 127 -3.33 16.33 -13.76
C SER A 127 -2.21 15.28 -13.86
N LEU A 128 -2.15 14.33 -12.92
CA LEU A 128 -1.23 13.19 -12.93
C LEU A 128 -1.82 11.94 -13.63
N GLY A 129 -2.92 12.11 -14.37
CA GLY A 129 -3.52 11.05 -15.18
C GLY A 129 -4.37 10.05 -14.41
N GLY A 130 -4.75 10.35 -13.15
CA GLY A 130 -5.69 9.57 -12.37
C GLY A 130 -7.06 9.45 -13.05
N LYS A 131 -7.78 8.35 -12.79
CA LYS A 131 -9.14 8.11 -13.29
C LYS A 131 -9.98 7.55 -12.16
N GLN A 132 -11.19 8.09 -12.02
CA GLN A 132 -12.18 7.60 -11.08
C GLN A 132 -13.07 6.58 -11.77
N GLU A 133 -13.29 5.45 -11.12
CA GLU A 133 -14.10 4.33 -11.58
C GLU A 133 -15.08 3.92 -10.48
N GLU A 134 -16.19 3.29 -10.85
CA GLU A 134 -17.18 2.76 -9.92
C GLU A 134 -17.07 1.25 -9.87
N SER A 135 -17.03 0.69 -8.66
CA SER A 135 -16.99 -0.76 -8.48
C SER A 135 -18.35 -1.37 -8.80
N GLU A 136 -18.41 -2.27 -9.77
CA GLU A 136 -19.65 -2.98 -10.13
C GLU A 136 -20.24 -3.80 -8.96
N SER A 137 -19.42 -4.21 -8.00
CA SER A 137 -19.84 -5.05 -6.87
C SER A 137 -20.35 -4.26 -5.66
N SER A 138 -19.79 -3.09 -5.40
CA SER A 138 -20.11 -2.28 -4.21
C SER A 138 -20.75 -0.93 -4.51
N GLY A 139 -20.72 -0.47 -5.77
CA GLY A 139 -21.11 0.90 -6.16
C GLY A 139 -20.17 1.99 -5.63
N ALA A 140 -19.07 1.62 -4.96
CA ALA A 140 -18.14 2.59 -4.41
C ALA A 140 -17.14 3.06 -5.46
N TYR A 141 -16.82 4.36 -5.42
CA TYR A 141 -15.77 4.95 -6.23
C TYR A 141 -14.38 4.53 -5.74
N TYR A 142 -13.52 4.26 -6.72
CA TYR A 142 -12.09 4.05 -6.52
C TYR A 142 -11.30 4.76 -7.62
N VAL A 143 -10.02 4.99 -7.35
CA VAL A 143 -9.11 5.66 -8.29
C VAL A 143 -8.09 4.68 -8.83
N THR A 144 -7.89 4.74 -10.13
CA THR A 144 -6.80 4.07 -10.84
C THR A 144 -5.78 5.10 -11.31
N TRP A 145 -4.53 4.68 -11.47
CA TRP A 145 -3.42 5.54 -11.85
C TRP A 145 -2.65 4.94 -13.04
N PRO A 146 -2.02 5.75 -13.90
CA PRO A 146 -1.02 5.24 -14.84
C PRO A 146 0.10 4.50 -14.10
N HIS A 147 0.70 3.49 -14.72
CA HIS A 147 1.77 2.73 -14.09
C HIS A 147 2.93 3.62 -13.64
N GLU A 148 3.28 4.61 -14.45
CA GLU A 148 4.41 5.53 -14.28
C GLU A 148 4.30 6.42 -13.03
N ILE A 149 3.14 6.43 -12.37
CA ILE A 149 2.97 7.17 -11.12
C ILE A 149 3.93 6.69 -10.01
N ILE A 150 4.34 5.42 -10.07
CA ILE A 150 5.31 4.87 -9.11
C ILE A 150 6.70 5.48 -9.26
N ASP A 151 7.02 5.99 -10.46
CA ASP A 151 8.30 6.62 -10.80
C ASP A 151 8.25 8.14 -10.54
N HIS A 152 7.07 8.70 -10.24
CA HIS A 152 6.94 10.11 -9.94
C HIS A 152 7.67 10.46 -8.64
N ALA A 153 8.75 11.25 -8.75
CA ALA A 153 9.71 11.48 -7.68
C ALA A 153 9.10 11.85 -6.32
N VAL A 154 8.06 12.70 -6.30
CA VAL A 154 7.39 13.10 -5.05
C VAL A 154 6.60 11.94 -4.44
N ILE A 155 5.89 11.17 -5.27
CA ILE A 155 5.03 10.08 -4.79
C ILE A 155 5.91 8.95 -4.28
N HIS A 156 6.94 8.61 -5.04
CA HIS A 156 7.93 7.62 -4.64
C HIS A 156 8.60 8.02 -3.32
N ARG A 157 9.06 9.27 -3.18
CA ARG A 157 9.66 9.78 -1.95
C ARG A 157 8.72 9.63 -0.74
N GLU A 158 7.46 10.07 -0.86
CA GLU A 158 6.53 10.04 0.28
C GLU A 158 6.12 8.61 0.66
N LEU A 159 5.87 7.73 -0.31
CA LEU A 159 5.52 6.34 -0.03
C LEU A 159 6.72 5.55 0.54
N THR A 160 7.93 5.79 0.02
CA THR A 160 9.17 5.20 0.56
C THR A 160 9.42 5.68 1.98
N ARG A 161 9.27 6.99 2.26
CA ARG A 161 9.40 7.53 3.63
C ARG A 161 8.49 6.83 4.63
N GLN A 162 7.22 6.59 4.27
CA GLN A 162 6.29 5.87 5.14
C GLN A 162 6.62 4.38 5.27
N SER A 163 7.14 3.77 4.21
CA SER A 163 7.60 2.38 4.22
C SER A 163 8.83 2.19 5.12
N ASP A 164 9.77 3.12 5.11
CA ASP A 164 11.02 3.04 5.88
C ASP A 164 10.81 3.26 7.38
N GLN A 165 9.73 3.95 7.78
CA GLN A 165 9.31 4.10 9.17
C GLN A 165 8.77 2.79 9.78
N ILE A 166 8.59 1.74 8.99
CA ILE A 166 8.20 0.40 9.45
C ILE A 166 9.50 -0.42 9.61
N PRO A 167 9.97 -0.66 10.86
CA PRO A 167 11.13 -1.50 11.11
C PRO A 167 11.10 -2.82 10.35
N THR A 168 12.20 -3.13 9.67
CA THR A 168 12.45 -4.45 9.11
C THR A 168 12.78 -5.38 10.27
N ALA A 169 12.02 -6.47 10.44
CA ALA A 169 12.59 -7.64 11.09
C ALA A 169 13.63 -8.19 10.11
N GLU A 170 14.87 -7.73 10.18
CA GLU A 170 15.93 -8.41 9.44
C GLU A 170 15.96 -9.86 9.94
N PRO A 171 16.01 -10.86 9.03
CA PRO A 171 16.50 -12.15 9.47
C PRO A 171 17.90 -11.88 10.01
N ALA A 172 18.10 -12.13 11.31
CA ALA A 172 19.43 -12.19 11.88
C ALA A 172 20.15 -13.36 11.18
N ASP A 173 20.75 -13.09 10.02
CA ASP A 173 21.66 -14.02 9.40
C ASP A 173 22.91 -13.98 10.28
N ALA A 174 22.99 -14.93 11.19
CA ALA A 174 24.02 -15.04 12.23
C ALA A 174 25.45 -15.27 11.67
N GLY A 175 25.67 -15.01 10.39
CA GLY A 175 26.94 -15.16 9.68
C GLY A 175 27.28 -14.02 8.71
N ALA A 176 26.51 -12.93 8.64
CA ALA A 176 26.92 -11.74 7.89
C ALA A 176 27.93 -10.92 8.71
N GLU A 177 29.14 -10.73 8.18
CA GLU A 177 30.14 -9.81 8.73
C GLU A 177 29.50 -8.43 8.93
N PRO A 178 29.64 -7.79 10.10
CA PRO A 178 29.07 -6.48 10.34
C PRO A 178 29.68 -5.50 9.34
N ASP A 179 28.83 -4.86 8.55
CA ASP A 179 29.26 -3.84 7.59
C ASP A 179 29.90 -2.68 8.37
N LEU A 180 31.23 -2.57 8.28
CA LEU A 180 32.05 -1.53 8.89
C LEU A 180 31.70 -0.12 8.36
N PHE A 181 30.90 -0.02 7.30
CA PHE A 181 30.35 1.21 6.75
C PHE A 181 28.85 1.40 7.04
N ALA A 182 28.17 0.43 7.66
CA ALA A 182 26.85 0.66 8.22
C ALA A 182 27.00 1.63 9.38
N SER A 183 26.47 2.84 9.20
CA SER A 183 26.37 3.80 10.30
C SER A 183 25.63 3.11 11.46
N PRO A 184 26.15 3.21 12.70
CA PRO A 184 25.60 2.49 13.84
C PRO A 184 24.13 2.84 13.94
N ALA A 185 23.26 1.85 13.66
CA ALA A 185 21.79 1.92 13.63
C ALA A 185 21.30 3.35 13.91
N GLU A 186 21.25 4.18 12.85
CA GLU A 186 20.76 5.55 12.99
C GLU A 186 19.42 5.46 13.71
N SER A 187 19.39 6.00 14.93
CA SER A 187 18.20 6.07 15.76
C SER A 187 17.04 6.50 14.88
N VAL A 188 16.09 5.60 14.65
CA VAL A 188 14.95 5.87 13.77
C VAL A 188 14.34 7.19 14.19
N SER A 189 14.44 8.19 13.33
CA SER A 189 13.90 9.51 13.60
C SER A 189 12.41 9.36 13.89
N CYS A 190 12.02 9.53 15.15
CA CYS A 190 10.63 9.40 15.59
C CYS A 190 9.86 10.70 15.29
N VAL A 191 9.93 11.16 14.05
CA VAL A 191 9.23 12.36 13.59
C VAL A 191 8.02 11.94 12.77
N GLY A 192 6.84 12.34 13.24
CA GLY A 192 5.57 12.10 12.56
C GLY A 192 5.51 12.81 11.21
N VAL A 193 4.68 12.28 10.31
CA VAL A 193 4.38 12.91 9.02
C VAL A 193 3.80 14.32 9.22
N ASP A 194 3.07 14.53 10.31
CA ASP A 194 2.46 15.80 10.71
C ASP A 194 3.43 16.78 11.40
N GLY A 195 4.68 16.36 11.63
CA GLY A 195 5.73 17.16 12.25
C GLY A 195 5.90 17.00 13.77
N HIS A 196 5.11 16.15 14.44
CA HIS A 196 5.37 15.86 15.86
C HIS A 196 6.73 15.18 16.05
N GLN A 197 7.40 15.47 17.17
CA GLN A 197 8.57 14.73 17.65
C GLN A 197 8.11 13.76 18.75
N LEU A 198 8.22 12.46 18.49
CA LEU A 198 7.70 11.38 19.33
C LEU A 198 8.86 10.70 20.05
N ASP A 199 8.55 10.02 21.16
CA ASP A 199 9.57 9.37 21.98
C ASP A 199 9.88 7.95 21.48
N THR A 200 8.88 7.26 20.91
CA THR A 200 9.00 5.86 20.48
C THR A 200 8.52 5.61 19.04
N PRO A 201 9.02 4.55 18.37
CA PRO A 201 8.52 4.14 17.07
C PRO A 201 7.04 3.79 17.06
N LEU A 202 6.51 3.23 18.15
CA LEU A 202 5.09 2.91 18.29
C LEU A 202 4.25 4.20 18.29
N GLN A 203 4.66 5.21 19.07
CA GLN A 203 4.00 6.50 19.10
C GLN A 203 4.03 7.17 17.71
N MET A 204 5.17 7.14 17.01
CA MET A 204 5.27 7.64 15.63
C MET A 204 4.28 6.96 14.70
N ARG A 205 4.17 5.63 14.76
CA ARG A 205 3.21 4.88 13.92
C ARG A 205 1.76 5.22 14.25
N VAL A 206 1.41 5.37 15.53
CA VAL A 206 0.06 5.78 15.96
C VAL A 206 -0.23 7.22 15.50
N CYS A 207 0.71 8.15 15.68
CA CYS A 207 0.61 9.53 15.22
C CYS A 207 0.38 9.61 13.71
N ASN A 208 1.20 8.91 12.92
CA ASN A 208 1.02 8.83 11.46
C ASN A 208 -0.34 8.24 11.09
N TRP A 209 -0.79 7.20 11.79
CA TRP A 209 -2.09 6.60 11.54
C TRP A 209 -3.23 7.59 11.79
N LEU A 210 -3.19 8.33 12.90
CA LEU A 210 -4.18 9.35 13.26
C LEU A 210 -4.21 10.49 12.23
N TYR A 211 -3.03 10.98 11.83
CA TYR A 211 -2.89 12.02 10.82
C TYR A 211 -3.43 11.57 9.45
N LEU A 212 -3.02 10.39 8.97
CA LEU A 212 -3.46 9.84 7.68
C LEU A 212 -4.95 9.46 7.69
N ALA A 213 -5.53 9.18 8.86
CA ALA A 213 -6.97 9.04 9.05
C ALA A 213 -7.72 10.38 9.12
N GLN A 214 -7.02 11.52 8.97
CA GLN A 214 -7.56 12.88 9.05
C GLN A 214 -8.22 13.17 10.41
N LEU A 215 -7.71 12.56 11.47
CA LEU A 215 -8.15 12.80 12.83
C LEU A 215 -7.29 13.89 13.46
N ALA A 216 -7.91 15.02 13.79
CA ALA A 216 -7.28 16.01 14.66
C ALA A 216 -6.88 15.32 15.97
N HIS A 217 -5.63 15.48 16.36
CA HIS A 217 -5.10 14.88 17.59
C HIS A 217 -4.03 15.76 18.22
N ALA A 218 -3.84 15.62 19.53
CA ALA A 218 -2.78 16.28 20.29
C ALA A 218 -1.82 15.23 20.85
N PHE A 219 -0.53 15.56 20.92
CA PHE A 219 0.51 14.74 21.54
C PHE A 219 0.80 15.22 22.97
N LYS A 220 1.06 14.30 23.92
CA LYS A 220 1.36 14.57 25.34
C LYS A 220 0.29 15.43 26.04
N ARG A 221 -0.99 15.05 25.89
CA ARG A 221 -2.11 15.80 26.47
C ARG A 221 -2.28 15.50 27.96
N ALA A 222 -2.22 16.54 28.79
CA ALA A 222 -2.53 16.42 30.22
C ALA A 222 -3.97 15.93 30.46
N LEU A 223 -4.11 14.99 31.40
CA LEU A 223 -5.40 14.58 31.95
C LEU A 223 -6.01 15.74 32.76
N PRO A 224 -7.34 15.78 32.94
CA PRO A 224 -8.03 16.81 33.72
C PRO A 224 -7.90 16.56 35.23
N THR A 225 -6.66 16.51 35.72
CA THR A 225 -6.28 16.24 37.11
C THR A 225 -5.30 17.30 37.63
N GLU A 226 -5.23 17.47 38.96
CA GLU A 226 -4.18 18.30 39.57
C GLU A 226 -2.78 17.68 39.40
N GLU A 227 -2.71 16.34 39.41
CA GLU A 227 -1.52 15.57 39.07
C GLU A 227 -1.16 15.80 37.59
N LEU A 228 0.09 16.18 37.31
CA LEU A 228 0.57 16.43 35.94
C LEU A 228 0.88 15.11 35.22
N ILE A 229 -0.20 14.38 34.86
CA ILE A 229 -0.15 13.13 34.11
C ILE A 229 -0.63 13.39 32.68
N THR A 230 0.11 12.90 31.69
CA THR A 230 -0.20 13.09 30.27
C THR A 230 -0.49 11.77 29.58
N ALA A 231 -1.52 11.74 28.74
CA ALA A 231 -1.72 10.69 27.74
C ALA A 231 -0.80 10.90 26.53
N ASP A 232 -0.47 9.84 25.81
CA ASP A 232 0.38 9.96 24.63
C ASP A 232 -0.35 10.73 23.53
N PHE A 233 -1.61 10.38 23.24
CA PHE A 233 -2.45 11.13 22.30
C PHE A 233 -3.82 11.47 22.87
N TYR A 234 -4.43 12.50 22.30
CA TYR A 234 -5.80 12.89 22.58
C TYR A 234 -6.55 13.27 21.30
N ILE A 235 -7.74 12.69 21.11
CA ILE A 235 -8.64 12.99 19.99
C ILE A 235 -9.82 13.82 20.52
N PRO A 236 -9.91 15.13 20.21
CA PRO A 236 -10.97 15.99 20.69
C PRO A 236 -12.36 15.63 20.15
N ALA A 237 -12.46 14.99 18.98
CA ALA A 237 -13.74 14.64 18.37
C ALA A 237 -14.62 13.70 19.21
N GLY A 238 -14.01 12.89 20.10
CA GLY A 238 -14.75 12.02 21.03
C GLY A 238 -14.19 12.01 22.46
N ASN A 239 -13.37 13.01 22.80
CA ASN A 239 -12.67 13.11 24.08
C ASN A 239 -11.90 11.82 24.45
N VAL A 240 -11.20 11.25 23.48
CA VAL A 240 -10.53 9.94 23.61
C VAL A 240 -9.05 10.15 23.89
N TYR A 241 -8.56 9.57 24.97
CA TYR A 241 -7.13 9.48 25.28
C TYR A 241 -6.56 8.17 24.72
N ILE A 242 -5.33 8.19 24.22
CA ILE A 242 -4.66 6.99 23.70
C ILE A 242 -3.29 6.87 24.35
N ASP A 243 -2.95 5.67 24.83
CA ASP A 243 -1.64 5.34 25.36
C ASP A 243 -0.99 4.19 24.58
N CYS A 244 0.31 4.35 24.30
CA CYS A 244 1.14 3.39 23.61
C CYS A 244 1.91 2.53 24.62
N TRP A 245 1.84 1.22 24.45
CA TRP A 245 2.51 0.23 25.28
C TRP A 245 3.68 -0.42 24.54
N ASP A 246 4.85 0.20 24.65
CA ASP A 246 6.12 -0.36 24.14
C ASP A 246 6.52 -1.66 24.85
N SER A 247 7.42 -2.44 24.26
CA SER A 247 7.83 -3.76 24.79
C SER A 247 8.75 -3.68 26.01
N ASP A 248 9.61 -2.65 26.09
CA ASP A 248 10.66 -2.52 27.09
C ASP A 248 10.34 -1.38 28.05
N ILE A 249 9.46 -1.66 29.02
CA ILE A 249 8.95 -0.67 29.96
C ILE A 249 9.57 -0.90 31.34
N SER A 250 10.08 0.15 31.97
CA SER A 250 10.61 0.10 33.34
C SER A 250 9.50 -0.08 34.38
N ALA A 251 9.85 -0.59 35.57
CA ALA A 251 8.90 -0.75 36.68
C ALA A 251 8.24 0.58 37.12
N GLY A 252 8.94 1.70 36.98
CA GLY A 252 8.42 3.04 37.26
C GLY A 252 7.34 3.46 36.25
N GLU A 253 7.58 3.22 34.96
CA GLU A 253 6.61 3.51 33.90
C GLU A 253 5.37 2.61 34.00
N ILE A 254 5.53 1.35 34.37
CA ILE A 254 4.39 0.45 34.66
C ILE A 254 3.50 1.06 35.77
N SER A 255 4.11 1.56 36.84
CA SER A 255 3.37 2.17 37.96
C SER A 255 2.61 3.44 37.52
N GLN A 256 3.25 4.30 36.72
CA GLN A 256 2.60 5.50 36.16
C GLN A 256 1.44 5.14 35.23
N ARG A 257 1.59 4.10 34.40
CA ARG A 257 0.52 3.63 33.50
C ARG A 257 -0.65 3.02 34.26
N LEU A 258 -0.39 2.25 35.33
CA LEU A 258 -1.44 1.74 36.20
C LEU A 258 -2.22 2.87 36.88
N ARG A 259 -1.53 3.90 37.38
CA ARG A 259 -2.15 5.11 37.94
C ARG A 259 -3.01 5.82 36.90
N LYS A 260 -2.52 5.99 35.68
CA LYS A 260 -3.27 6.60 34.58
C LYS A 260 -4.54 5.82 34.24
N ARG A 261 -4.48 4.49 34.20
CA ARG A 261 -5.66 3.63 33.96
C ARG A 261 -6.70 3.72 35.07
N GLU A 262 -6.26 3.89 36.31
CA GLU A 262 -7.15 4.16 37.44
C GLU A 262 -7.84 5.53 37.28
N LEU A 263 -7.09 6.58 36.95
CA LEU A 263 -7.65 7.91 36.71
C LEU A 263 -8.68 7.93 35.57
N TYR A 264 -8.43 7.21 34.48
CA TYR A 264 -9.42 7.08 33.40
C TYR A 264 -10.74 6.49 33.89
N ARG A 265 -10.67 5.47 34.77
CA ARG A 265 -11.87 4.83 35.33
C ARG A 265 -12.57 5.74 36.33
N GLU A 266 -11.83 6.36 37.24
CA GLU A 266 -12.38 7.25 38.27
C GLU A 266 -13.11 8.46 37.67
N LEU A 267 -12.54 9.03 36.60
CA LEU A 267 -13.07 10.22 35.93
C LEU A 267 -14.03 9.90 34.78
N GLY A 268 -14.24 8.61 34.44
CA GLY A 268 -15.09 8.20 33.33
C GLY A 268 -14.61 8.68 31.96
N LEU A 269 -13.29 8.76 31.76
CA LEU A 269 -12.68 9.21 30.52
C LEU A 269 -12.62 8.08 29.50
N HIS A 270 -12.86 8.39 28.22
CA HIS A 270 -12.66 7.42 27.14
C HIS A 270 -11.17 7.23 26.89
N SER A 271 -10.68 6.00 26.98
CA SER A 271 -9.27 5.67 26.74
C SER A 271 -9.12 4.46 25.84
N LEU A 272 -8.10 4.46 24.98
CA LEU A 272 -7.65 3.32 24.19
C LEU A 272 -6.17 3.01 24.50
N GLU A 273 -5.82 1.74 24.50
CA GLU A 273 -4.45 1.27 24.71
C GLU A 273 -3.98 0.56 23.44
N VAL A 274 -2.78 0.89 22.96
CA VAL A 274 -2.16 0.27 21.77
C VAL A 274 -0.87 -0.42 22.19
N ASN A 275 -0.77 -1.73 22.02
CA ASN A 275 0.45 -2.48 22.37
C ASN A 275 1.43 -2.54 21.20
N ALA A 276 2.72 -2.70 21.51
CA ALA A 276 3.77 -2.92 20.51
C ALA A 276 3.48 -4.12 19.60
N ALA A 277 2.87 -5.18 20.15
CA ALA A 277 2.45 -6.36 19.38
C ALA A 277 1.36 -6.06 18.33
N ASP A 278 0.61 -4.97 18.51
CA ASP A 278 -0.48 -4.55 17.63
C ASP A 278 -0.04 -3.47 16.61
N ALA A 279 1.25 -3.11 16.58
CA ALA A 279 1.77 -2.02 15.76
C ALA A 279 1.57 -2.22 14.24
N GLU A 280 1.43 -3.47 13.78
CA GLU A 280 1.13 -3.80 12.38
C GLU A 280 -0.38 -3.87 12.09
N ARG A 281 -1.22 -3.83 13.13
CA ARG A 281 -2.68 -4.00 13.05
C ARG A 281 -3.44 -2.76 13.56
N LEU A 282 -2.83 -1.58 13.45
CA LEU A 282 -3.42 -0.32 13.90
C LEU A 282 -4.78 -0.03 13.26
N ASP A 283 -4.98 -0.39 12.00
CA ASP A 283 -6.27 -0.29 11.32
C ASP A 283 -7.38 -1.09 12.02
N GLU A 284 -7.05 -2.22 12.64
CA GLU A 284 -8.02 -3.03 13.39
C GLU A 284 -8.19 -2.52 14.82
N VAL A 285 -7.09 -2.22 15.51
CA VAL A 285 -7.11 -1.82 16.93
C VAL A 285 -7.70 -0.41 17.09
N LEU A 286 -7.12 0.58 16.42
CA LEU A 286 -7.60 1.96 16.49
C LEU A 286 -8.92 2.11 15.72
N GLY A 287 -9.03 1.51 14.53
CA GLY A 287 -10.26 1.59 13.73
C GLY A 287 -11.49 1.05 14.46
N ARG A 288 -11.40 -0.13 15.10
CA ARG A 288 -12.51 -0.68 15.89
C ARG A 288 -12.72 0.06 17.21
N GLY A 289 -11.64 0.41 17.90
CA GLY A 289 -11.71 1.13 19.17
C GLY A 289 -12.39 2.49 19.04
N LEU A 290 -12.01 3.26 18.03
CA LEU A 290 -12.61 4.57 17.73
C LEU A 290 -14.06 4.43 17.25
N LEU A 291 -14.37 3.41 16.44
CA LEU A 291 -15.75 3.16 16.01
C LEU A 291 -16.67 2.82 17.18
N ALA A 292 -16.20 2.05 18.17
CA ALA A 292 -16.95 1.76 19.38
C ALA A 292 -17.26 3.01 20.21
N LEU A 293 -16.43 4.05 20.08
CA LEU A 293 -16.59 5.37 20.69
C LEU A 293 -17.31 6.37 19.77
N GLY A 294 -17.86 5.92 18.64
CA GLY A 294 -18.65 6.73 17.72
C GLY A 294 -17.85 7.55 16.71
N ILE A 295 -16.53 7.40 16.65
CA ILE A 295 -15.65 8.09 15.71
C ILE A 295 -15.46 7.23 14.46
N ARG A 296 -15.73 7.79 13.27
CA ARG A 296 -15.53 7.11 11.97
C ARG A 296 -14.29 7.67 11.29
N CYS A 297 -13.46 6.78 10.76
CA CYS A 297 -12.14 7.05 10.17
C CYS A 297 -11.79 6.04 9.07
#